data_AF-A0A7S0ZQJ2-F1
#
_entry.id   AF-A0A7S0ZQJ2-F1
#
_cell.length_a   1.000
_cell.length_b   1.000
_cell.length_c   1.000
_cell.angle_alpha   90.00
_cell.angle_beta   90.00
_cell.angle_gamma   90.00
#
_symmetry.space_group_name_H-M   'P 1'
#
loop_
_entity.id
_entity.type
_entity.pdbx_description
1 polymer ?
#
loop_
_entity_poly.entity_id
_entity_poly.type
_entity_poly.pdbx_seq_one_letter_code
_entity_poly.pdbx_strand_id
1 'polypeptide(L)'
;GRHRKIVDLLLEFLTTRFRDSAQAISDAFTGMFAVLRKTPKDIEAATELRDYMGNVPSEVAKLQPDIKKCIDAYVTLEQFSKRMTTDDTQQRWHVFGSAKKAADLVVKVQDELKVQESTFL
;
A
#
# COMPACT_ATOMS: atom_id res chain seq x y z
N GLY A 1 -14.99 23.92 27.60
CA GLY A 1 -16.38 23.45 27.69
C GLY A 1 -16.51 22.02 27.22
N ARG A 2 -17.55 21.28 27.65
CA ARG A 2 -17.77 19.85 27.32
C ARG A 2 -17.64 19.54 25.81
N HIS A 3 -18.17 20.41 24.94
CA HIS A 3 -18.09 20.26 23.49
C HIS A 3 -16.65 20.23 22.94
N ARG A 4 -15.74 21.03 23.51
CA ARG A 4 -14.33 21.04 23.08
C ARG A 4 -13.66 19.70 23.35
N LYS A 5 -13.88 19.13 24.54
CA LYS A 5 -13.34 17.81 24.91
C LYS A 5 -13.85 16.69 23.97
N ILE A 6 -15.10 16.76 23.55
CA ILE A 6 -15.66 15.80 22.59
C ILE A 6 -14.96 15.91 21.24
N VAL A 7 -14.75 17.14 20.74
CA VAL A 7 -14.01 17.36 19.49
C VAL A 7 -12.58 16.82 19.59
N ASP A 8 -11.88 17.11 20.69
CA ASP A 8 -10.51 16.64 20.89
C ASP A 8 -10.43 15.10 20.84
N LEU A 9 -11.36 14.42 21.52
CA LEU A 9 -11.46 12.95 21.51
C LEU A 9 -11.78 12.38 20.12
N LEU A 10 -12.67 13.03 19.36
CA LEU A 10 -12.99 12.60 17.99
C LEU A 10 -11.79 12.75 17.06
N LEU A 11 -11.02 13.84 17.19
CA LEU A 11 -9.81 14.04 16.40
C LEU A 11 -8.70 13.07 16.77
N GLU A 12 -8.56 12.72 18.05
CA GLU A 12 -7.64 11.67 18.50
C GLU A 12 -8.04 10.30 17.95
N PHE A 13 -9.33 9.95 18.05
CA PHE A 13 -9.85 8.71 17.46
C PHE A 13 -9.58 8.63 15.96
N LEU A 14 -9.85 9.71 15.22
CA LEU A 14 -9.62 9.76 13.78
C LEU A 14 -8.13 9.68 13.43
N THR A 15 -7.25 10.26 14.27
CA THR A 15 -5.79 10.15 14.12
C THR A 15 -5.33 8.70 14.28
N THR A 16 -5.81 8.01 15.31
CA THR A 16 -5.53 6.58 15.51
C THR A 16 -6.04 5.76 14.33
N ARG A 17 -7.28 6.02 13.89
CA ARG A 17 -7.87 5.32 12.74
C ARG A 17 -7.06 5.51 11.46
N PHE A 18 -6.56 6.73 11.21
CA PHE A 18 -5.66 7.01 10.09
C PHE A 18 -4.40 6.14 10.18
N ARG A 19 -3.71 6.15 11.32
CA ARG A 19 -2.46 5.39 11.52
C ARG A 19 -2.64 3.89 11.33
N ASP A 20 -3.68 3.32 11.94
CA ASP A 20 -4.00 1.90 11.82
C ASP A 20 -4.30 1.52 10.37
N SER A 21 -5.05 2.37 9.66
CA SER A 21 -5.36 2.14 8.23
C SER A 21 -4.11 2.24 7.37
N ALA A 22 -3.26 3.25 7.61
CA ALA A 22 -2.03 3.43 6.86
C ALA A 22 -1.07 2.25 7.06
N GLN A 23 -0.95 1.75 8.29
CA GLN A 23 -0.14 0.57 8.60
C GLN A 23 -0.67 -0.67 7.89
N ALA A 24 -1.97 -0.96 8.02
CA ALA A 24 -2.57 -2.15 7.39
C ALA A 24 -2.41 -2.16 5.87
N ILE A 25 -2.59 -1.00 5.22
CA ILE A 25 -2.37 -0.87 3.78
C ILE A 25 -0.90 -1.08 3.43
N SER A 26 0.01 -0.48 4.21
CA SER A 26 1.46 -0.61 4.00
C SER A 26 1.93 -2.06 4.15
N ASP A 27 1.38 -2.81 5.10
CA ASP A 27 1.68 -4.22 5.31
C ASP A 27 1.21 -5.08 4.14
N ALA A 28 0.00 -4.82 3.62
CA ALA A 28 -0.53 -5.52 2.46
C ALA A 28 0.38 -5.33 1.22
N PHE A 29 0.79 -4.08 0.94
CA PHE A 29 1.72 -3.80 -0.16
C PHE A 29 3.12 -4.37 0.10
N THR A 30 3.60 -4.35 1.33
CA THR A 30 4.89 -4.95 1.69
C THR A 30 4.89 -6.45 1.41
N GLY A 31 3.79 -7.15 1.72
CA GLY A 31 3.58 -8.55 1.34
C GLY A 31 3.64 -8.76 -0.17
N MET A 32 2.95 -7.93 -0.95
CA MET A 32 3.00 -8.00 -2.42
C MET A 32 4.41 -7.79 -2.96
N PHE A 33 5.12 -6.77 -2.48
CA PHE A 33 6.49 -6.48 -2.90
C PHE A 33 7.44 -7.60 -2.54
N ALA A 34 7.24 -8.28 -1.41
CA ALA A 34 8.06 -9.40 -0.99
C ALA A 34 7.93 -10.59 -1.95
N VAL A 35 6.71 -10.88 -2.44
CA VAL A 35 6.49 -11.93 -3.45
C VAL A 35 7.10 -11.54 -4.80
N LEU A 36 6.84 -10.32 -5.27
CA LEU A 36 7.34 -9.83 -6.57
C LEU A 36 8.86 -9.77 -6.66
N ARG A 37 9.56 -9.59 -5.54
CA ARG A 37 11.04 -9.54 -5.50
C ARG A 37 11.72 -10.90 -5.41
N LYS A 38 10.95 -12.00 -5.33
CA LYS A 38 11.56 -13.33 -5.33
C LYS A 38 12.13 -13.63 -6.70
N THR A 39 13.39 -14.04 -6.74
CA THR A 39 14.00 -14.59 -7.95
C THR A 39 13.59 -16.06 -8.09
N PRO A 40 12.88 -16.45 -9.17
CA PRO A 40 12.56 -17.86 -9.43
C PRO A 40 13.84 -18.66 -9.72
N LYS A 41 13.87 -19.91 -9.28
CA LYS A 41 15.04 -20.81 -9.42
C LYS A 41 14.86 -21.87 -10.51
N ASP A 42 13.61 -22.11 -10.90
CA ASP A 42 13.17 -23.11 -11.85
C ASP A 42 11.93 -22.60 -12.60
N ILE A 43 11.49 -23.36 -13.60
CA ILE A 43 10.39 -22.99 -14.50
C ILE A 43 9.04 -22.98 -13.78
N GLU A 44 8.88 -23.85 -12.78
CA GLU A 44 7.69 -23.90 -11.93
C GLU A 44 7.55 -22.61 -11.12
N ALA A 45 8.59 -22.18 -10.41
CA ALA A 45 8.59 -20.93 -9.65
C ALA A 45 8.41 -19.69 -10.55
N ALA A 46 8.94 -19.73 -11.78
CA ALA A 46 8.71 -18.68 -12.78
C ALA A 46 7.23 -18.59 -13.18
N THR A 47 6.58 -19.75 -13.37
CA THR A 47 5.15 -19.83 -13.69
C THR A 47 4.29 -19.34 -12.54
N GLU A 48 4.58 -19.76 -11.31
CA GLU A 48 3.86 -19.28 -10.11
C GLU A 48 3.97 -17.75 -9.94
N LEU A 49 5.16 -17.19 -10.17
CA LEU A 49 5.37 -15.74 -10.10
C LEU A 49 4.58 -15.00 -11.19
N ARG A 50 4.50 -15.56 -12.40
CA ARG A 50 3.68 -15.02 -13.49
C ARG A 50 2.20 -15.01 -13.14
N ASP A 51 1.68 -16.11 -12.62
CA ASP A 51 0.28 -16.21 -12.18
C ASP A 51 -0.02 -15.21 -11.07
N TYR A 52 0.90 -15.07 -10.12
CA TYR A 52 0.81 -14.06 -9.07
C TYR A 52 0.76 -12.64 -9.65
N MET A 53 1.67 -12.28 -10.57
CA MET A 53 1.67 -10.98 -11.24
C MET A 53 0.35 -10.68 -11.96
N GLY A 54 -0.27 -11.70 -12.57
CA GLY A 54 -1.60 -11.57 -13.17
C GLY A 54 -2.71 -11.20 -12.18
N ASN A 55 -2.56 -11.61 -10.91
CA ASN A 55 -3.52 -11.33 -9.84
C ASN A 55 -3.27 -9.99 -9.12
N VAL A 56 -2.05 -9.45 -9.16
CA VAL A 56 -1.70 -8.19 -8.46
C VAL A 56 -2.65 -7.02 -8.79
N PRO A 57 -3.04 -6.75 -10.05
CA PRO A 57 -3.97 -5.67 -10.36
C PRO A 57 -5.32 -5.77 -9.61
N SER A 58 -5.83 -6.99 -9.44
CA SER A 58 -7.07 -7.25 -8.70
C SER A 58 -6.90 -6.98 -7.20
N GLU A 59 -5.79 -7.43 -6.62
CA GLU A 59 -5.48 -7.16 -5.21
C GLU A 59 -5.28 -5.66 -4.93
N VAL A 60 -4.61 -4.95 -5.84
CA VAL A 60 -4.47 -3.49 -5.76
C VAL A 60 -5.83 -2.80 -5.86
N ALA A 61 -6.72 -3.27 -6.75
CA ALA A 61 -8.07 -2.72 -6.88
C ALA A 61 -8.90 -2.89 -5.60
N LYS A 62 -8.76 -4.03 -4.90
CA LYS A 62 -9.41 -4.29 -3.61
C LYS A 62 -8.96 -3.31 -2.52
N LEU A 63 -7.70 -2.84 -2.56
CA LEU A 63 -7.16 -1.89 -1.59
C LEU A 63 -7.51 -0.41 -1.88
N GLN A 64 -7.94 -0.07 -3.11
CA GLN A 64 -8.24 1.32 -3.48
C GLN A 64 -9.27 2.01 -2.57
N PRO A 65 -10.39 1.37 -2.17
CA PRO A 65 -11.34 2.00 -1.27
C PRO A 65 -10.75 2.33 0.10
N ASP A 66 -9.85 1.50 0.62
CA ASP A 66 -9.23 1.69 1.92
C ASP A 66 -8.13 2.75 1.86
N ILE A 67 -7.34 2.79 0.76
CA ILE A 67 -6.45 3.91 0.45
C ILE A 67 -7.23 5.21 0.46
N LYS A 68 -8.35 5.27 -0.26
CA LYS A 68 -9.17 6.49 -0.32
C LYS A 68 -9.65 6.92 1.06
N LYS A 69 -10.23 6.01 1.85
CA LYS A 69 -10.70 6.30 3.22
C LYS A 69 -9.56 6.79 4.13
N CYS A 70 -8.37 6.18 4.02
CA CYS A 70 -7.20 6.58 4.78
C CYS A 70 -6.78 8.01 4.45
N ILE A 71 -6.74 8.37 3.17
CA ILE A 71 -6.40 9.73 2.72
C ILE A 71 -7.49 10.73 3.14
N ASP A 72 -8.77 10.38 2.99
CA ASP A 72 -9.89 11.24 3.41
C ASP A 72 -9.85 11.53 4.92
N ALA A 73 -9.47 10.54 5.75
CA ALA A 73 -9.28 10.72 7.19
C ALA A 73 -8.18 11.74 7.51
N TYR A 74 -7.04 11.65 6.82
CA TYR A 74 -5.95 12.63 6.98
C TYR A 74 -6.39 14.04 6.56
N VAL A 75 -7.05 14.18 5.42
CA VAL A 75 -7.57 15.47 4.94
C VAL A 75 -8.55 16.08 5.94
N THR A 76 -9.39 15.25 6.55
CA THR A 76 -10.32 15.71 7.61
C THR A 76 -9.53 16.23 8.82
N LEU A 77 -8.48 15.54 9.27
CA LEU A 77 -7.62 16.02 10.37
C LEU A 77 -6.97 17.37 10.04
N GLU A 78 -6.51 17.58 8.79
CA GLU A 78 -5.98 18.86 8.33
C GLU A 78 -7.03 19.98 8.35
N GLN A 79 -8.27 19.70 7.93
CA GLN A 79 -9.36 20.69 7.96
C GLN A 79 -9.66 21.20 9.37
N PHE A 80 -9.52 20.36 10.38
CA PHE A 80 -9.65 20.74 11.79
C PHE A 80 -8.35 21.33 12.38
N SER A 81 -7.33 21.60 11.56
CA SER A 81 -6.02 22.08 11.99
C SER A 81 -5.36 21.19 13.06
N LYS A 82 -5.66 19.88 13.04
CA LYS A 82 -5.00 18.92 13.93
C LYS A 82 -3.53 18.83 13.51
N ARG A 83 -2.63 19.00 14.46
CA ARG A 83 -1.19 18.85 14.21
C ARG A 83 -0.85 17.38 13.97
N MET A 84 -0.49 17.07 12.74
CA MET A 84 0.04 15.76 12.34
C MET A 84 1.56 15.73 12.48
N THR A 85 2.13 14.55 12.70
CA THR A 85 3.59 14.38 12.77
C THR A 85 4.19 14.25 11.37
N THR A 86 5.51 14.40 11.25
CA THR A 86 6.21 14.14 9.99
C THR A 86 6.02 12.71 9.51
N ASP A 87 5.99 11.74 10.43
CA ASP A 87 5.75 10.33 10.12
C ASP A 87 4.35 10.14 9.53
N ASP A 88 3.31 10.75 10.13
CA ASP A 88 1.94 10.70 9.59
C ASP A 88 1.87 11.21 8.14
N THR A 89 2.59 12.29 7.84
CA THR A 89 2.68 12.83 6.48
C THR A 89 3.39 11.88 5.53
N GLN A 90 4.47 11.23 5.97
CA GLN A 90 5.19 10.23 5.17
C GLN A 90 4.32 9.01 4.89
N GLN A 91 3.59 8.52 5.90
CA GLN A 91 2.65 7.40 5.77
C GLN A 91 1.55 7.70 4.75
N ARG A 92 0.99 8.92 4.76
CA ARG A 92 0.01 9.36 3.76
C ARG A 92 0.55 9.22 2.34
N TRP A 93 1.75 9.75 2.08
CA TRP A 93 2.36 9.68 0.75
C TRP A 93 2.78 8.28 0.35
N HIS A 94 3.26 7.50 1.31
CA HIS A 94 3.60 6.09 1.11
C HIS A 94 2.37 5.30 0.63
N VAL A 95 1.27 5.36 1.39
CA VAL A 95 0.01 4.68 1.06
C VAL A 95 -0.53 5.12 -0.30
N PHE A 96 -0.51 6.42 -0.60
CA PHE A 96 -0.94 6.95 -1.90
C PHE A 96 -0.10 6.41 -3.07
N GLY A 97 1.22 6.34 -2.90
CA GLY A 97 2.15 5.90 -3.95
C GLY A 97 2.24 4.39 -4.15
N SER A 98 1.84 3.59 -3.16
CA SER A 98 2.05 2.14 -3.17
C SER A 98 1.35 1.40 -4.32
N ALA A 99 0.16 1.85 -4.74
CA ALA A 99 -0.55 1.26 -5.87
C ALA A 99 0.24 1.38 -7.18
N LYS A 100 0.76 2.57 -7.47
CA LYS A 100 1.62 2.80 -8.63
C LYS A 100 2.91 1.98 -8.53
N LYS A 101 3.53 1.96 -7.35
CA LYS A 101 4.74 1.19 -7.11
C LYS A 101 4.56 -0.31 -7.36
N ALA A 102 3.41 -0.87 -7.00
CA ALA A 102 3.08 -2.26 -7.29
C ALA A 102 2.98 -2.53 -8.79
N ALA A 103 2.26 -1.67 -9.52
CA ALA A 103 2.15 -1.77 -10.97
C ALA A 103 3.52 -1.67 -11.67
N ASP A 104 4.32 -0.67 -11.31
CA ASP A 104 5.65 -0.46 -11.86
C ASP A 104 6.57 -1.67 -11.56
N LEU A 105 6.46 -2.28 -10.37
CA LEU A 105 7.23 -3.47 -10.00
C LEU A 105 6.79 -4.71 -10.78
N VAL A 106 5.50 -4.91 -11.03
CA VAL A 106 5.00 -6.01 -11.88
C VAL A 106 5.61 -5.92 -13.28
N VAL A 107 5.58 -4.75 -13.90
CA VAL A 107 6.17 -4.55 -15.24
C VAL A 107 7.66 -4.88 -15.24
N LYS A 108 8.40 -4.38 -14.24
CA LYS A 108 9.83 -4.65 -14.10
C LYS A 108 10.12 -6.15 -13.97
N VAL A 109 9.42 -6.84 -13.06
CA VAL A 109 9.62 -8.27 -12.79
C VAL A 109 9.23 -9.11 -14.00
N GLN A 110 8.18 -8.71 -14.73
CA GLN A 110 7.78 -9.36 -15.97
C GLN A 110 8.87 -9.31 -17.04
N ASP A 111 9.58 -8.18 -17.16
CA ASP A 111 10.70 -8.06 -18.11
C ASP A 111 11.93 -8.85 -17.66
N GLU A 112 12.25 -8.86 -16.36
CA GLU A 112 13.32 -9.69 -15.79
C GLU A 112 13.04 -11.19 -16.00
N LEU A 113 11.79 -11.62 -15.84
CA LEU A 113 11.38 -13.02 -15.98
C LEU A 113 11.57 -13.54 -17.42
N LYS A 114 11.25 -12.72 -18.43
CA LYS A 114 11.48 -13.09 -19.85
C LYS A 114 12.95 -13.40 -20.14
N VAL A 115 13.87 -12.65 -19.52
CA VAL A 115 15.31 -12.87 -19.68
C VAL A 115 15.73 -14.16 -18.97
N GLN A 116 15.25 -14.39 -17.75
CA GLN A 116 15.58 -15.60 -16.98
C GLN A 116 15.05 -16.88 -17.64
N GLU A 117 13.84 -16.86 -18.21
CA GLU A 117 13.28 -18.00 -18.93
C GLU A 117 14.12 -18.42 -20.14
N SER A 118 14.76 -17.47 -20.83
CA SER A 118 15.71 -17.80 -21.92
C SER A 118 16.99 -18.49 -21.42
N THR A 119 17.26 -18.45 -20.11
CA THR A 119 18.40 -19.14 -19.48
C THR A 119 18.01 -20.54 -18.98
N PHE A 120 16.71 -20.81 -18.80
CA PHE A 120 16.20 -22.12 -18.37
C PHE A 120 15.90 -23.07 -19.54
N LEU A 121 15.75 -22.53 -20.76
CA LEU A 121 15.59 -23.27 -22.03
C LEU A 121 16.93 -23.52 -22.71
#